data_AF-A0A3M1P4S3-F1
#
_entry.id   AF-A0A3M1P4S3-F1
#
_cell.length_a   1.000
_cell.length_b   1.000
_cell.length_c   1.000
_cell.angle_alpha   90.00
_cell.angle_beta   90.00
_cell.angle_gamma   90.00
#
_symmetry.space_group_name_H-M   'P 1'
#
loop_
_entity.id
_entity.type
_entity.pdbx_description
1 polymer ?
#
loop_
_entity_poly.entity_id
_entity_poly.type
_entity_poly.pdbx_seq_one_letter_code
_entity_poly.pdbx_strand_id
1 'polypeptide(L)'
;MKLLAIANLEEEFIYLEKLPEVVDNLNIEAVLFAGNILKAEERKKEWSLAQKENRNPNLQRAEILAERENDARTFTNFFQLLARLKKPSYIVPGPNDAPER
;
A
#
# COMPACT_ATOMS: atom_id res chain seq x y z
N MET A 1 -5.02 26.20 -0.15
CA MET A 1 -4.51 24.88 -0.54
C MET A 1 -4.19 24.05 0.68
N LYS A 2 -5.11 23.16 1.07
CA LYS A 2 -4.88 22.13 2.09
C LYS A 2 -4.66 20.76 1.45
N LEU A 3 -3.54 20.15 1.79
CA LEU A 3 -3.17 18.79 1.38
C LEU A 3 -3.20 17.88 2.60
N LEU A 4 -3.80 16.70 2.47
CA LEU A 4 -3.69 15.64 3.46
C LEU A 4 -2.67 14.61 2.97
N ALA A 5 -1.60 14.37 3.73
CA ALA A 5 -0.61 13.35 3.43
C ALA A 5 -0.76 12.17 4.40
N ILE A 6 -0.81 10.95 3.86
CA ILE A 6 -0.95 9.69 4.59
C ILE A 6 0.23 8.82 4.17
N ALA A 7 0.96 8.26 5.12
CA ALA A 7 2.10 7.38 4.85
C ALA A 7 1.94 6.08 5.63
N ASN A 8 2.52 4.99 5.12
CA ASN A 8 2.52 3.68 5.78
C ASN A 8 1.10 3.22 6.12
N LEU A 9 0.27 3.08 5.09
CA LEU A 9 -1.10 2.60 5.27
C LEU A 9 -1.12 1.14 5.73
N GLU A 10 -0.19 0.31 5.23
CA GLU A 10 0.02 -1.08 5.65
C GLU A 10 -1.30 -1.88 5.74
N GLU A 11 -2.17 -1.71 4.74
CA GLU A 11 -3.49 -2.36 4.62
C GLU A 11 -4.52 -2.00 5.70
N GLU A 12 -4.29 -0.94 6.48
CA GLU A 12 -5.22 -0.43 7.50
C GLU A 12 -6.41 0.32 6.89
N PHE A 13 -7.17 -0.35 6.03
CA PHE A 13 -8.25 0.23 5.23
C PHE A 13 -9.46 0.71 6.05
N ILE A 14 -9.58 0.26 7.30
CA ILE A 14 -10.62 0.74 8.21
C ILE A 14 -10.56 2.26 8.41
N TYR A 15 -9.37 2.86 8.33
CA TYR A 15 -9.22 4.31 8.42
C TYR A 15 -9.58 5.02 7.11
N LEU A 16 -9.45 4.35 5.96
CA LEU A 16 -9.83 4.92 4.67
C LEU A 16 -11.33 5.03 4.48
N GLU A 17 -12.13 4.20 5.15
CA GLU A 17 -13.59 4.30 5.10
C GLU A 17 -14.10 5.65 5.64
N LYS A 18 -13.38 6.25 6.60
CA LYS A 18 -13.69 7.56 7.19
C LYS A 18 -13.04 8.73 6.47
N LEU A 19 -12.14 8.45 5.52
CA LEU A 19 -11.38 9.48 4.83
C LEU A 19 -12.25 10.49 4.05
N PRO A 20 -13.36 10.11 3.39
CA PRO A 20 -14.24 11.08 2.74
C PRO A 20 -14.77 12.15 3.70
N GLU A 21 -15.21 11.74 4.90
CA GLU A 21 -15.70 12.66 5.93
C GLU A 21 -14.61 13.64 6.38
N VAL A 22 -13.39 13.14 6.61
CA VAL A 22 -12.25 13.98 7.01
C VAL A 22 -11.88 14.99 5.91
N VAL A 23 -11.87 14.53 4.66
CA VAL A 23 -11.56 15.35 3.48
C VAL A 23 -12.56 16.49 3.33
N ASP A 24 -13.85 16.20 3.47
CA ASP A 24 -14.91 17.20 3.35
C ASP A 24 -14.92 18.17 4.54
N ASN A 25 -14.89 17.65 5.78
CA ASN A 25 -14.97 18.48 6.99
C ASN A 25 -13.79 19.45 7.14
N LEU A 26 -12.58 19.05 6.71
CA LEU A 26 -11.39 19.88 6.83
C LEU A 26 -11.14 20.76 5.60
N ASN A 27 -12.00 20.68 4.57
CA ASN A 27 -11.81 21.32 3.27
C ASN A 27 -10.46 20.95 2.64
N ILE A 28 -10.16 19.65 2.58
CA ILE A 28 -8.96 19.13 1.92
C ILE A 28 -9.16 19.20 0.39
N GLU A 29 -8.15 19.72 -0.30
CA GLU A 29 -8.20 19.95 -1.75
C GLU A 29 -7.56 18.79 -2.53
N ALA A 30 -6.62 18.05 -1.91
CA ALA A 30 -6.00 16.86 -2.47
C ALA A 30 -5.44 15.93 -1.37
N VAL A 31 -5.28 14.65 -1.69
CA VAL A 31 -4.70 13.64 -0.80
C VAL A 31 -3.43 13.06 -1.41
N LEU A 32 -2.38 12.88 -0.60
CA LEU A 32 -1.13 12.22 -0.98
C LEU A 32 -0.97 10.94 -0.15
N PHE A 33 -0.77 9.82 -0.82
CA PHE A 33 -0.37 8.56 -0.22
C PHE A 33 1.13 8.33 -0.44
N ALA A 34 1.90 8.37 0.64
CA ALA A 34 3.35 8.21 0.66
C ALA A 34 3.73 6.81 1.13
N GLY A 35 3.55 5.85 0.23
CA GLY A 35 4.13 4.52 0.28
C GLY A 35 3.59 3.56 1.32
N ASN A 36 4.03 2.31 1.18
CA ASN A 36 3.71 1.18 2.03
C ASN A 36 2.20 1.03 2.19
N ILE A 37 1.50 0.94 1.05
CA ILE A 37 0.10 0.54 0.98
C ILE A 37 -0.03 -0.92 1.40
N LEU A 38 0.88 -1.77 0.93
CA LEU A 38 0.94 -3.19 1.27
C LEU A 38 1.78 -3.45 2.53
N LYS A 39 1.53 -4.56 3.22
CA LYS A 39 2.42 -5.04 4.29
C LYS A 39 3.67 -5.73 3.74
N ALA A 40 3.49 -6.56 2.71
CA ALA A 40 4.53 -7.36 2.05
C ALA A 40 5.42 -8.15 3.03
N GLU A 41 4.81 -8.78 4.04
CA GLU A 41 5.52 -9.45 5.13
C GLU A 41 6.38 -10.61 4.62
N GLU A 42 5.83 -11.47 3.78
CA GLU A 42 6.50 -12.69 3.33
C GLU A 42 7.62 -12.37 2.34
N ARG A 43 7.39 -11.46 1.39
CA ARG A 43 8.46 -10.96 0.52
C ARG A 43 9.61 -10.31 1.30
N LYS A 44 9.31 -9.50 2.32
CA LYS A 44 10.34 -8.89 3.17
C LYS A 44 11.14 -9.92 3.96
N LYS A 45 10.46 -10.91 4.54
CA LYS A 45 11.09 -12.00 5.28
C LYS A 45 12.04 -12.77 4.37
N GLU A 46 11.59 -13.16 3.19
CA GLU A 46 12.40 -13.89 2.21
C GLU A 46 13.58 -13.06 1.70
N TRP A 47 13.36 -11.79 1.36
CA TRP A 47 14.42 -10.88 0.95
C TRP A 47 15.51 -10.76 2.02
N SER A 48 15.09 -10.52 3.27
CA SER A 48 16.00 -10.38 4.41
C SER A 48 16.77 -11.69 4.69
N LEU A 49 16.13 -12.84 4.52
CA LEU A 49 16.76 -14.15 4.68
C LEU A 49 17.78 -14.43 3.58
N ALA A 50 17.40 -14.20 2.32
CA ALA A 50 18.24 -14.42 1.16
C ALA A 50 19.51 -13.56 1.21
N GLN A 51 19.42 -12.32 1.67
CA GLN A 51 20.57 -11.46 1.91
C GLN A 51 21.52 -12.03 2.99
N LYS A 52 20.97 -12.51 4.11
CA LYS A 52 21.77 -13.11 5.19
C LYS A 52 22.48 -14.39 4.74
N GLU A 53 21.83 -15.16 3.88
CA GLU A 53 22.33 -16.43 3.35
C GLU A 53 23.17 -16.27 2.07
N ASN A 54 23.36 -15.03 1.59
CA ASN A 54 24.05 -14.70 0.34
C ASN A 54 23.55 -15.51 -0.87
N ARG A 55 22.23 -15.62 -0.99
CA ARG A 55 21.54 -16.29 -2.10
C ARG A 55 20.49 -15.39 -2.72
N ASN A 56 19.95 -15.82 -3.86
CA ASN A 56 18.79 -15.16 -4.45
C ASN A 56 17.52 -15.47 -3.62
N PRO A 57 16.58 -14.50 -3.50
CA PRO A 57 15.25 -14.74 -2.93
C PRO A 57 14.49 -15.83 -3.70
N ASN A 58 13.83 -16.72 -2.96
CA ASN A 58 12.96 -17.74 -3.54
C ASN A 58 11.52 -17.21 -3.67
N LEU A 59 11.19 -16.70 -4.85
CA LEU A 59 9.88 -16.13 -5.16
C LEU A 59 8.77 -17.18 -5.39
N GLN A 60 9.13 -18.46 -5.44
CA GLN A 60 8.18 -19.56 -5.71
C GLN A 60 7.62 -20.19 -4.43
N ARG A 61 7.92 -19.60 -3.27
CA ARG A 61 7.34 -20.05 -1.99
C ARG A 61 5.83 -19.83 -1.99
N ALA A 62 5.10 -20.81 -1.48
CA ALA A 62 3.63 -20.79 -1.47
C ALA A 62 3.08 -19.55 -0.75
N GLU A 63 3.75 -19.11 0.32
CA GLU A 63 3.33 -17.94 1.10
C GLU A 63 3.49 -16.64 0.32
N ILE A 64 4.56 -16.52 -0.49
CA ILE A 64 4.80 -15.35 -1.34
C ILE A 64 3.81 -15.31 -2.51
N LEU A 65 3.54 -16.46 -3.12
CA LEU A 65 2.53 -16.55 -4.18
C LEU A 65 1.13 -16.18 -3.66
N ALA A 66 0.78 -16.65 -2.45
CA ALA A 66 -0.48 -16.28 -1.79
C ALA A 66 -0.53 -14.78 -1.45
N GLU A 67 0.55 -14.22 -0.91
CA GLU A 67 0.67 -12.77 -0.66
C GLU A 67 0.47 -11.96 -1.94
N ARG A 68 1.07 -12.38 -3.05
CA ARG A 68 0.93 -11.70 -4.35
C ARG A 68 -0.50 -11.67 -4.86
N GLU A 69 -1.26 -12.76 -4.71
CA GLU A 69 -2.68 -12.76 -5.08
C GLU A 69 -3.49 -11.81 -4.19
N ASN A 70 -3.15 -11.73 -2.90
CA ASN A 70 -3.80 -10.82 -1.98
C ASN A 70 -3.47 -9.36 -2.29
N ASP A 71 -2.22 -9.04 -2.64
CA ASP A 71 -1.78 -7.69 -3.00
C ASP A 71 -2.59 -7.09 -4.16
N ALA A 72 -2.89 -7.90 -5.18
CA ALA A 72 -3.70 -7.46 -6.30
C ALA A 72 -5.13 -7.08 -5.86
N ARG A 73 -5.72 -7.86 -4.95
CA ARG A 73 -7.03 -7.58 -4.34
C ARG A 73 -6.96 -6.32 -3.47
N THR A 74 -5.92 -6.19 -2.67
CA THR A 74 -5.62 -5.06 -1.79
C THR A 74 -5.51 -3.75 -2.58
N PHE A 75 -4.73 -3.71 -3.66
CA PHE A 75 -4.67 -2.54 -4.53
C PHE A 75 -6.01 -2.23 -5.19
N THR A 76 -6.75 -3.23 -5.64
CA THR A 76 -8.09 -3.03 -6.20
C THR A 76 -9.00 -2.30 -5.21
N ASN A 77 -9.03 -2.77 -3.96
CA ASN A 77 -9.82 -2.14 -2.90
C ASN A 77 -9.34 -0.71 -2.62
N PHE A 78 -8.02 -0.51 -2.52
CA PHE A 78 -7.42 0.80 -2.32
C PHE A 78 -7.85 1.81 -3.40
N PHE A 79 -7.69 1.48 -4.69
CA PHE A 79 -8.07 2.36 -5.78
C PHE A 79 -9.58 2.62 -5.85
N GLN A 80 -10.41 1.62 -5.51
CA GLN A 80 -11.86 1.82 -5.40
C GLN A 80 -12.23 2.82 -4.29
N LEU A 81 -11.52 2.80 -3.16
CA LEU A 81 -11.70 3.78 -2.09
C LEU A 81 -11.28 5.18 -2.54
N LEU A 82 -10.15 5.31 -3.24
CA LEU A 82 -9.71 6.61 -3.79
C LEU A 82 -10.71 7.21 -4.77
N ALA A 83 -11.34 6.38 -5.61
CA ALA A 83 -12.38 6.84 -6.53
C ALA A 83 -13.57 7.51 -5.81
N ARG A 84 -13.84 7.16 -4.55
CA ARG A 84 -14.92 7.74 -3.74
C ARG A 84 -14.58 9.11 -3.15
N LEU A 85 -13.30 9.46 -3.04
CA LEU A 85 -12.87 10.72 -2.41
C LEU A 85 -13.27 11.96 -3.21
N LYS A 86 -13.53 11.83 -4.53
CA LYS A 86 -13.87 12.95 -5.44
C LYS A 86 -12.87 14.13 -5.38
N LYS A 87 -11.66 13.90 -4.88
CA LYS A 87 -10.53 14.84 -4.84
C LYS A 87 -9.33 14.22 -5.56
N PRO A 88 -8.44 15.04 -6.15
CA PRO A 88 -7.16 14.56 -6.65
C PRO A 88 -6.42 13.74 -5.59
N SER A 89 -5.96 12.55 -5.98
CA SER A 89 -5.17 11.65 -5.14
C SER A 89 -3.84 11.38 -5.83
N TYR A 90 -2.74 11.59 -5.10
CA TYR A 90 -1.38 11.34 -5.55
C TYR A 90 -0.82 10.14 -4.78
N ILE A 91 -0.05 9.29 -5.44
CA ILE A 91 0.53 8.09 -4.83
C ILE A 91 2.01 8.06 -5.15
N VAL A 92 2.81 7.89 -4.12
CA VAL A 92 4.25 7.62 -4.21
C VAL A 92 4.46 6.23 -3.61
N PRO A 93 4.84 5.20 -4.38
CA PRO A 93 4.99 3.85 -3.85
C PRO A 93 6.18 3.76 -2.88
N GLY A 94 6.01 2.95 -1.84
CA GLY A 94 7.06 2.61 -0.88
C GLY A 94 7.70 1.25 -1.19
N PRO A 95 8.70 0.83 -0.42
CA PRO A 95 9.38 -0.46 -0.61
C PRO A 95 8.44 -1.67 -0.63
N ASN A 96 7.34 -1.64 0.13
CA ASN A 96 6.40 -2.76 0.20
C ASN A 96 5.50 -2.86 -1.03
N ASP A 97 5.32 -1.73 -1.73
CA ASP A 97 4.45 -1.61 -2.89
C ASP A 97 5.14 -2.07 -4.17
N ALA A 98 6.45 -2.36 -4.07
CA ALA A 98 7.24 -2.81 -5.19
C ALA A 98 6.86 -4.26 -5.57
N PRO A 99 6.74 -4.54 -6.88
CA PRO A 99 6.72 -5.92 -7.36
C PRO A 99 8.10 -6.55 -7.16
N GLU A 100 8.14 -7.89 -7.20
CA GLU A 100 9.39 -8.65 -7.19
C GLU A 100 10.30 -8.21 -8.34
N ARG A 101 11.45 -7.61 -8.02
CA ARG A 101 12.55 -7.41 -8.95
C ARG A 101 13.87 -7.67 -8.25
#